data_AF-A0A4Q4CLS6-F1
#
_entry.id   AF-A0A4Q4CLS6-F1
#
_cell.length_a   1.000
_cell.length_b   1.000
_cell.length_c   1.000
_cell.angle_alpha   90.00
_cell.angle_beta   90.00
_cell.angle_gamma   90.00
#
_symmetry.space_group_name_H-M   'P 1'
#
loop_
_entity.id
_entity.type
_entity.pdbx_description
1 polymer ?
#
loop_
_entity_poly.entity_id
_entity_poly.type
_entity_poly.pdbx_seq_one_letter_code
_entity_poly.pdbx_strand_id
1 'polypeptide(L)'
;PQLKPLKRGGGRRYYRPEDIGLLRRISDLLYTQGYTIKGVQRLLREGGLGESEFPQPEPQEAGPDSLRAILEDLEDLAAEMHALAGR
;
A
#
# COMPACT_ATOMS: atom_id res chain seq x y z
N PRO A 1 -15.60 17.20 -5.70
CA PRO A 1 -14.13 17.42 -5.62
C PRO A 1 -13.74 18.19 -4.33
N GLN A 2 -13.15 17.48 -3.35
CA GLN A 2 -12.76 18.08 -2.05
C GLN A 2 -11.61 19.09 -2.19
N LEU A 3 -10.70 18.89 -3.14
CA LEU A 3 -9.66 19.87 -3.49
C LEU A 3 -10.22 20.84 -4.54
N LYS A 4 -10.37 22.11 -4.17
CA LYS A 4 -10.73 23.21 -5.08
C LYS A 4 -9.52 24.13 -5.28
N PRO A 5 -8.59 23.80 -6.20
CA PRO A 5 -7.42 24.63 -6.42
C PRO A 5 -7.81 26.02 -6.92
N LEU A 6 -7.19 27.05 -6.34
CA LEU A 6 -7.30 28.42 -6.85
C LEU A 6 -6.57 28.50 -8.20
N LYS A 7 -7.34 28.61 -9.28
CA LYS A 7 -6.81 28.77 -10.64
C LYS A 7 -6.50 30.24 -10.89
N ARG A 8 -5.21 30.60 -10.93
CA ARG A 8 -4.74 31.90 -11.43
C ARG A 8 -4.32 31.74 -12.90
N GLY A 9 -4.26 32.84 -13.66
CA GLY A 9 -3.75 32.81 -15.04
C GLY A 9 -2.37 32.14 -15.14
N GLY A 10 -2.13 31.38 -16.21
CA GLY A 10 -0.84 30.71 -16.45
C GLY A 10 -0.73 29.24 -15.99
N GLY A 11 -1.84 28.55 -15.73
CA GLY A 11 -1.85 27.09 -15.55
C GLY A 11 -1.35 26.56 -14.20
N ARG A 12 -0.95 27.45 -13.27
CA ARG A 12 -0.50 27.06 -11.92
C ARG A 12 -1.71 26.81 -11.00
N ARG A 13 -1.65 25.70 -10.25
CA ARG A 13 -2.65 25.34 -9.22
C ARG A 13 -2.10 25.71 -7.86
N TYR A 14 -2.75 26.65 -7.17
CA TYR A 14 -2.41 27.00 -5.80
C TYR A 14 -3.28 26.21 -4.83
N TYR A 15 -2.64 25.65 -3.82
CA TYR A 15 -3.25 24.91 -2.72
C TYR A 15 -3.12 25.74 -1.45
N ARG A 16 -4.14 25.66 -0.59
CA ARG A 16 -4.10 26.30 0.72
C ARG A 16 -3.34 25.40 1.72
N PRO A 17 -2.86 25.93 2.86
CA PRO A 17 -2.21 25.10 3.88
C PRO A 17 -3.07 23.90 4.31
N GLU A 18 -4.40 24.05 4.37
CA GLU A 18 -5.33 22.97 4.73
C GLU A 18 -5.36 21.87 3.65
N ASP A 19 -5.33 22.26 2.38
CA ASP A 19 -5.24 21.32 1.24
C ASP A 19 -3.94 20.52 1.29
N ILE A 20 -2.82 21.15 1.67
CA ILE A 20 -1.53 20.48 1.82
C ILE A 20 -1.58 19.45 2.95
N GLY A 21 -2.23 19.77 4.08
CA GLY A 21 -2.45 18.82 5.17
C GLY A 21 -3.22 17.57 4.71
N LEU A 22 -4.30 17.77 3.97
CA LEU A 22 -5.07 16.68 3.39
C LEU A 22 -4.25 15.84 2.39
N LEU A 23 -3.49 16.48 1.51
CA LEU A 23 -2.63 15.80 0.53
C LEU A 23 -1.55 14.96 1.20
N ARG A 24 -0.94 15.44 2.29
CA ARG A 24 0.03 14.66 3.07
C ARG A 24 -0.61 13.40 3.65
N ARG A 25 -1.81 13.52 4.23
CA ARG A 25 -2.55 12.36 4.76
C ARG A 25 -2.90 11.37 3.66
N ILE A 26 -3.35 11.83 2.50
CA ILE A 26 -3.64 10.96 1.35
C ILE A 26 -2.36 10.26 0.87
N SER A 27 -1.25 10.98 0.78
CA SER A 27 0.03 10.41 0.36
C SER A 27 0.49 9.30 1.29
N ASP A 28 0.38 9.51 2.61
CA ASP A 28 0.76 8.51 3.61
C ASP A 28 -0.12 7.25 3.50
N LEU A 29 -1.43 7.45 3.36
CA LEU A 29 -2.36 6.33 3.18
C LEU A 29 -2.03 5.50 1.94
N LEU A 30 -1.71 6.15 0.81
CA LEU A 30 -1.44 5.45 -0.44
C LEU A 30 -0.08 4.74 -0.43
N TYR A 31 0.98 5.44 -0.03
CA TYR A 31 2.35 4.97 -0.25
C TYR A 31 2.99 4.33 0.97
N THR A 32 2.59 4.73 2.18
CA THR A 32 3.12 4.15 3.42
C THR A 32 2.22 3.01 3.90
N GLN A 33 0.90 3.24 3.91
CA GLN A 33 -0.06 2.30 4.49
C GLN A 33 -0.65 1.34 3.44
N GLY A 34 -0.36 1.54 2.15
CA GLY A 34 -0.76 0.62 1.08
C GLY A 34 -2.25 0.68 0.71
N TYR A 35 -2.98 1.74 1.07
CA TYR A 35 -4.37 1.89 0.64
C TYR A 35 -4.47 2.10 -0.86
N THR A 36 -5.55 1.57 -1.45
CA THR A 36 -5.93 1.91 -2.83
C THR A 36 -6.57 3.30 -2.88
N ILE A 37 -6.56 3.94 -4.05
CA ILE A 37 -7.22 5.23 -4.27
C ILE A 37 -8.72 5.15 -3.88
N LYS A 38 -9.40 4.05 -4.21
CA LYS A 38 -10.80 3.83 -3.83
C LYS A 38 -10.96 3.70 -2.31
N GLY A 39 -10.05 2.97 -1.64
CA GLY A 39 -10.04 2.85 -0.18
C GLY A 39 -9.88 4.20 0.51
N VAL A 40 -8.92 5.02 0.08
CA VAL A 40 -8.73 6.38 0.64
C VAL A 40 -9.95 7.27 0.41
N GLN A 41 -10.55 7.23 -0.77
CA GLN A 41 -11.77 8.03 -1.05
C GLN A 41 -12.94 7.62 -0.16
N ARG A 42 -13.07 6.32 0.15
CA ARG A 42 -14.11 5.80 1.04
C ARG A 42 -13.85 6.21 2.48
N LEU A 43 -12.61 6.03 2.97
CA LEU A 43 -12.15 6.48 4.29
C LEU A 43 -12.50 7.96 4.53
N LEU A 44 -12.20 8.82 3.55
CA LEU A 44 -12.46 10.26 3.65
C LEU A 44 -13.94 10.63 3.59
N ARG A 45 -14.82 9.74 3.09
CA ARG A 45 -16.29 9.93 3.10
C ARG A 45 -16.96 9.39 4.35
N GLU A 46 -16.53 8.22 4.83
CA GLU A 46 -17.21 7.44 5.88
C GLU A 46 -16.62 7.67 7.28
N GLY A 47 -15.45 8.31 7.39
CA GLY A 47 -14.89 8.73 8.69
C GLY A 47 -14.18 7.63 9.49
N GLY A 48 -14.06 6.41 8.94
CA GLY A 48 -13.35 5.28 9.56
C GLY A 48 -13.26 4.09 8.60
N LEU A 49 -12.40 3.13 8.92
CA LEU A 49 -12.27 1.87 8.18
C LEU A 49 -13.03 0.77 8.92
N GLY A 50 -13.80 -0.02 8.20
CA GLY A 50 -14.16 -1.34 8.69
C GLY A 50 -12.90 -2.21 8.75
N GLU A 51 -12.75 -3.03 9.79
CA GLU A 51 -11.58 -3.88 10.06
C GLU A 51 -11.17 -4.81 8.90
N SER A 52 -12.05 -5.01 7.93
CA SER A 52 -11.84 -5.81 6.72
C SER A 52 -11.12 -5.08 5.57
N GLU A 53 -10.73 -3.82 5.74
CA GLU A 53 -10.34 -2.94 4.61
C GLU A 53 -8.83 -2.63 4.48
N PHE A 54 -7.94 -3.43 5.07
CA PHE A 54 -6.53 -3.40 4.69
C PHE A 54 -6.38 -4.10 3.32
N PRO A 55 -6.13 -3.38 2.22
CA PRO A 55 -5.78 -4.06 0.99
C PRO A 55 -4.40 -4.66 1.25
N GLN A 56 -4.27 -5.97 1.15
CA GLN A 56 -2.95 -6.53 0.99
C GLN A 56 -2.34 -5.90 -0.27
N PRO A 57 -1.09 -5.42 -0.22
CA PRO A 57 -0.44 -4.94 -1.43
C PRO A 57 -0.63 -6.03 -2.48
N GLU A 58 -1.21 -5.68 -3.64
CA GLU A 58 -1.41 -6.67 -4.68
C GLU A 58 -0.05 -7.34 -4.90
N PRO A 59 0.04 -8.67 -4.72
CA PRO A 59 1.31 -9.36 -4.84
C PRO A 59 1.80 -9.08 -6.25
N GLN A 60 2.88 -8.30 -6.34
CA GLN A 60 3.58 -8.06 -7.58
C GLN A 60 3.92 -9.43 -8.13
N GLU A 61 3.25 -9.82 -9.22
CA GLU A 61 3.03 -11.19 -9.66
C GLU A 61 4.22 -12.12 -9.42
N ALA A 62 4.28 -12.69 -8.22
CA ALA A 62 4.90 -13.97 -7.99
C ALA A 62 3.88 -14.94 -8.57
N GLY A 63 4.08 -15.35 -9.82
CA GLY A 63 3.25 -16.39 -10.43
C GLY A 63 3.20 -17.61 -9.50
N PRO A 64 2.22 -18.52 -9.66
CA PRO A 64 2.14 -19.74 -8.85
C PRO A 64 3.48 -20.50 -8.80
N ASP A 65 4.29 -20.37 -9.86
CA ASP A 65 5.65 -20.92 -9.93
C ASP A 65 6.66 -20.25 -8.98
N SER A 66 6.55 -18.94 -8.73
CA SER A 66 7.44 -18.22 -7.80
C SER A 66 7.20 -18.61 -6.35
N LEU A 67 5.94 -18.81 -5.95
CA LEU A 67 5.62 -19.28 -4.60
C LEU A 67 6.05 -20.74 -4.41
N ARG A 68 5.91 -21.56 -5.44
CA ARG A 68 6.36 -22.95 -5.45
C ARG A 68 7.89 -23.05 -5.32
N ALA A 69 8.63 -22.24 -6.08
CA ALA A 69 10.09 -22.16 -5.98
C ALA A 69 10.55 -21.72 -4.58
N ILE A 70 9.89 -20.72 -3.98
CA ILE A 70 10.20 -20.26 -2.61
C ILE A 70 9.95 -21.36 -1.58
N LEU A 71 8.89 -22.15 -1.73
CA LEU A 71 8.61 -23.27 -0.83
C LEU A 71 9.66 -24.38 -0.95
N GLU A 72 10.05 -24.73 -2.18
CA GLU A 72 11.13 -25.69 -2.44
C GLU A 72 12.46 -25.23 -1.81
N ASP A 73 12.84 -23.96 -2.01
CA ASP A 73 14.04 -23.38 -1.41
C ASP A 73 14.03 -23.43 0.13
N LEU A 74 12.86 -23.19 0.75
CA LEU A 74 12.71 -23.23 2.20
C LEU A 74 12.75 -24.66 2.77
N GLU A 75 12.20 -25.63 2.05
CA GLU A 75 12.25 -27.05 2.41
C GLU A 75 13.68 -27.59 2.37
N ASP A 76 14.43 -27.23 1.33
CA ASP A 76 15.85 -27.60 1.21
C ASP A 76 16.68 -27.01 2.34
N LEU A 77 16.47 -25.73 2.67
CA LEU A 77 17.19 -25.07 3.77
C LEU A 77 16.83 -25.67 5.14
N ALA A 78 15.57 -26.06 5.34
CA ALA A 78 15.13 -26.75 6.55
C ALA A 78 15.75 -28.14 6.68
N ALA A 79 15.86 -28.88 5.57
CA ALA A 79 16.52 -30.19 5.55
C ALA A 79 18.02 -30.07 5.85
N GLU A 80 18.68 -29.06 5.30
CA GLU A 80 20.10 -28.77 5.57
C GLU A 80 20.33 -28.40 7.03
N MET A 81 19.48 -27.54 7.60
CA MET A 81 19.51 -27.22 9.03
C MET A 81 19.33 -28.46 9.92
N HIS A 82 18.39 -29.34 9.57
CA HIS A 82 18.16 -30.57 10.33
C HIS A 82 19.35 -31.53 10.23
N ALA A 83 20.01 -31.61 9.07
CA ALA A 83 21.22 -32.41 8.88
C ALA A 83 22.45 -31.84 9.63
N LEU A 84 22.53 -30.52 9.81
CA LEU A 84 23.56 -29.86 10.61
C LEU A 84 23.31 -29.98 12.12
N ALA A 85 22.05 -29.94 12.54
CA ALA A 85 21.67 -30.06 13.95
C ALA A 85 21.68 -31.51 14.49
N GLY A 86 21.67 -32.51 13.59
CA GLY A 86 21.71 -33.94 13.94
C GLY A 86 23.11 -34.55 14.11
N ARG A 87 24.15 -33.73 14.28
CA ARG A 87 25.54 -34.19 14.46
C ARG A 87 26.09 -33.85 15.84
#